data_AF-A0A958NUA6-F1
#
_entry.id   AF-A0A958NUA6-F1
#
_cell.length_a   1.000
_cell.length_b   1.000
_cell.length_c   1.000
_cell.angle_alpha   90.00
_cell.angle_beta   90.00
_cell.angle_gamma   90.00
#
_symmetry.space_group_name_H-M   'P 1'
#
loop_
_entity.id
_entity.type
_entity.pdbx_description
1 polymer ?
#
loop_
_entity_poly.entity_id
_entity_poly.type
_entity_poly.pdbx_seq_one_letter_code
_entity_poly.pdbx_strand_id
1 'polypeptide(L)'
;MRSLGVFLSLLVGLLCAPSSLADDGGHGAHGPREGRYFGYSKVGSSPMKIATILDLVVVQSTNEYMHMRATLRLLLGGFGSPEYITQYFESVSYGMESGLLVFEGSAQELALVDVMAHEMDGKFMVMGKIRSANGNAEGLIHLFLDEGNETPEILTKALFKTAEVVPALTGSYRGECGGVAQNLQLEAVKLNANDSVSQNPLLGYHIQGRFGEVNGNCSDGAYCTTAYYNSGSYNFYRNRLVLSGRPQPLVCETQHDGLLCGVCSYKKDAETVDGDTTYKQAVREFHVDGDPGASLPLMPSPKDISGTFHGYLHHTFTDRYQYMKLSVKGFMKLVAPHTEYLHASATAWLSFGEKESSEFISYKFDQREYRHTFPHFIFERRGDAQDGILQVTEWHENRILGIWYSKTFGRVGTVELVRDTVPDLNRDARRVPSLSGAYEGPYWHFNLVVMPGTISTSTMSFYPLQLAGTARIKNISALLSITGGSYDFYVDRLSFALDDRIVIGTPEDSGGMKLFWPGKPSWGIEMASPRLAEYAETAAGSPEHTGRRSK
;
A
#
# COMPACT_ATOMS: atom_id res chain seq x y z
N MET A 1 19.87 -19.58 37.53
CA MET A 1 20.41 -18.90 36.34
C MET A 1 21.16 -19.91 35.46
N ARG A 2 20.43 -20.71 34.69
CA ARG A 2 20.94 -21.59 33.62
C ARG A 2 19.82 -21.78 32.60
N SER A 3 20.21 -21.89 31.33
CA SER A 3 19.39 -22.25 30.16
C SER A 3 18.58 -21.14 29.47
N LEU A 4 19.26 -20.35 28.62
CA LEU A 4 18.63 -19.62 27.50
C LEU A 4 19.45 -19.75 26.18
N GLY A 5 20.36 -20.73 26.09
CA GLY A 5 21.41 -20.78 25.06
C GLY A 5 21.26 -21.82 23.95
N VAL A 6 20.16 -22.60 23.91
CA VAL A 6 20.07 -23.77 22.99
C VAL A 6 19.12 -23.55 21.80
N PHE A 7 18.23 -22.55 21.84
CA PHE A 7 17.28 -22.32 20.75
C PHE A 7 17.84 -21.55 19.54
N LEU A 8 19.01 -20.89 19.66
CA LEU A 8 19.52 -20.00 18.61
C LEU A 8 20.49 -20.67 17.63
N SER A 9 21.03 -21.85 17.98
CA SER A 9 22.05 -22.53 17.17
C SER A 9 21.48 -23.42 16.06
N LEU A 10 20.17 -23.73 16.09
CA LEU A 10 19.53 -24.54 15.04
C LEU A 10 19.14 -23.73 13.80
N LEU A 11 18.90 -22.42 13.92
CA LEU A 11 18.40 -21.62 12.79
C LEU A 11 19.49 -21.13 11.82
N VAL A 12 20.77 -21.12 12.23
CA VAL A 12 21.88 -20.55 11.43
C VAL A 12 22.66 -21.64 10.67
N GLY A 13 22.52 -22.91 11.04
CA GLY A 13 23.27 -24.03 10.45
C GLY A 13 22.69 -24.61 9.14
N LEU A 14 21.51 -24.17 8.69
CA LEU A 14 20.74 -24.84 7.63
C LEU A 14 20.75 -24.14 6.26
N LEU A 15 21.66 -23.19 6.02
CA LEU A 15 21.69 -22.40 4.79
C LEU A 15 22.70 -22.84 3.71
N CYS A 16 23.41 -23.96 3.84
CA CYS A 16 24.32 -24.45 2.80
C CYS A 16 24.53 -25.98 2.84
N ALA A 17 23.64 -26.76 2.22
CA ALA A 17 23.96 -28.06 1.60
C ALA A 17 22.78 -28.56 0.74
N PRO A 18 22.96 -28.87 -0.56
CA PRO A 18 22.00 -29.64 -1.30
C PRO A 18 22.21 -31.11 -0.92
N SER A 19 21.37 -31.64 -0.03
CA SER A 19 21.34 -33.08 0.23
C SER A 19 20.09 -33.68 -0.42
N SER A 20 20.33 -34.50 -1.42
CA SER A 20 19.35 -35.39 -2.03
C SER A 20 18.84 -36.36 -0.97
N LEU A 21 17.58 -36.22 -0.57
CA LEU A 21 16.88 -37.20 0.23
C LEU A 21 15.72 -37.73 -0.62
N ALA A 22 15.93 -38.96 -1.10
CA ALA A 22 14.89 -39.79 -1.65
C ALA A 22 14.01 -40.29 -0.49
N ASP A 23 12.72 -40.07 -0.67
CA ASP A 23 11.63 -41.02 -0.48
C ASP A 23 11.60 -41.82 0.84
N ASP A 24 10.75 -41.37 1.76
CA ASP A 24 9.96 -42.26 2.62
C ASP A 24 8.72 -41.49 3.14
N GLY A 25 7.54 -41.86 2.63
CA GLY A 25 6.29 -41.79 3.40
C GLY A 25 5.39 -40.56 3.27
N GLY A 26 4.65 -40.45 2.15
CA GLY A 26 3.19 -40.31 2.16
C GLY A 26 2.51 -39.15 2.93
N HIS A 27 3.20 -38.06 3.25
CA HIS A 27 2.55 -36.79 3.60
C HIS A 27 2.32 -36.03 2.30
N GLY A 28 1.09 -36.04 1.79
CA GLY A 28 0.73 -35.34 0.56
C GLY A 28 1.25 -33.90 0.61
N ALA A 29 2.04 -33.50 -0.39
CA ALA A 29 2.60 -32.16 -0.47
C ALA A 29 1.45 -31.15 -0.34
N HIS A 30 1.34 -30.52 0.83
CA HIS A 30 0.33 -29.51 1.06
C HIS A 30 0.67 -28.34 0.13
N GLY A 31 -0.24 -28.08 -0.83
CA GLY A 31 -0.09 -26.96 -1.74
C GLY A 31 -0.01 -25.62 -1.01
N PRO A 32 0.33 -24.54 -1.72
CA PRO A 32 0.32 -23.19 -1.19
C PRO A 32 -1.04 -22.88 -0.56
N ARG A 33 -1.03 -22.18 0.57
CA ARG A 33 -2.25 -21.73 1.23
C ARG A 33 -2.62 -20.35 0.71
N GLU A 34 -3.92 -20.09 0.60
CA GLU A 34 -4.37 -18.72 0.39
C GLU A 34 -4.01 -17.85 1.60
N GLY A 35 -3.82 -16.56 1.37
CA GLY A 35 -3.54 -15.61 2.44
C GLY A 35 -2.32 -14.76 2.18
N ARG A 36 -1.82 -14.15 3.25
CA ARG A 36 -0.72 -13.21 3.20
C ARG A 36 0.56 -13.89 3.63
N TYR A 37 1.60 -13.73 2.83
CA TYR A 37 2.96 -14.11 3.17
C TYR A 37 3.79 -12.85 3.39
N PHE A 38 4.70 -12.87 4.37
CA PHE A 38 5.60 -11.76 4.66
C PHE A 38 7.02 -12.26 4.88
N GLY A 39 8.00 -11.41 4.60
CA GLY A 39 9.40 -11.73 4.82
C GLY A 39 10.30 -10.72 4.14
N TYR A 40 11.27 -11.19 3.39
CA TYR A 40 12.17 -10.31 2.67
C TYR A 40 12.46 -10.77 1.25
N SER A 41 12.87 -9.80 0.43
CA SER A 41 13.62 -10.06 -0.79
C SER A 41 15.02 -9.48 -0.66
N LYS A 42 15.97 -10.08 -1.37
CA LYS A 42 17.34 -9.58 -1.51
C LYS A 42 17.63 -9.52 -2.99
N VAL A 43 17.96 -8.36 -3.55
CA VAL A 43 18.19 -8.25 -4.99
C VAL A 43 19.65 -7.93 -5.31
N GLY A 44 20.18 -8.64 -6.30
CA GLY A 44 21.58 -8.55 -6.71
C GLY A 44 22.52 -9.03 -5.61
N SER A 45 23.72 -8.46 -5.58
CA SER A 45 24.73 -8.70 -4.55
C SER A 45 24.56 -7.84 -3.30
N SER A 46 23.56 -6.95 -3.26
CA SER A 46 23.33 -6.03 -2.14
C SER A 46 23.17 -6.81 -0.83
N PRO A 47 23.88 -6.46 0.26
CA PRO A 47 23.69 -7.10 1.56
C PRO A 47 22.34 -6.74 2.20
N MET A 48 21.69 -5.68 1.71
CA MET A 48 20.44 -5.17 2.27
C MET A 48 19.24 -6.04 1.85
N LYS A 49 18.27 -6.14 2.76
CA LYS A 49 16.98 -6.79 2.57
C LYS A 49 15.90 -5.75 2.31
N ILE A 50 14.93 -6.08 1.47
CA ILE A 50 13.71 -5.29 1.28
C ILE A 50 12.58 -6.06 1.97
N ALA A 51 11.79 -5.39 2.80
CA ALA A 51 10.62 -6.02 3.40
C ALA A 51 9.62 -6.37 2.29
N THR A 52 9.11 -7.60 2.31
CA THR A 52 8.31 -8.12 1.19
C THR A 52 7.05 -8.77 1.69
N ILE A 53 5.94 -8.50 1.01
CA ILE A 53 4.63 -9.12 1.26
C ILE A 53 4.13 -9.72 -0.05
N LEU A 54 3.57 -10.93 0.01
CA LEU A 54 2.91 -11.60 -1.11
C LEU A 54 1.52 -12.02 -0.66
N ASP A 55 0.49 -11.43 -1.25
CA ASP A 55 -0.90 -11.82 -1.02
C ASP A 55 -1.33 -12.80 -2.12
N LEU A 56 -1.68 -14.04 -1.74
CA LEU A 56 -2.24 -15.07 -2.63
C LEU A 56 -3.74 -15.19 -2.43
N VAL A 57 -4.50 -15.12 -3.53
CA VAL A 57 -5.97 -15.23 -3.53
C VAL A 57 -6.37 -16.39 -4.42
N VAL A 58 -7.03 -17.42 -3.88
CA VAL A 58 -7.49 -18.57 -4.65
C VAL A 58 -8.75 -18.20 -5.42
N VAL A 59 -8.67 -18.19 -6.75
CA VAL A 59 -9.81 -17.86 -7.63
C VAL A 59 -10.61 -19.11 -7.98
N GLN A 60 -9.90 -20.22 -8.18
CA GLN A 60 -10.49 -21.50 -8.52
C GLN A 60 -9.58 -22.61 -8.03
N SER A 61 -10.16 -23.63 -7.40
CA SER A 61 -9.44 -24.83 -7.00
C SER A 61 -10.16 -26.05 -7.57
N THR A 62 -9.40 -26.93 -8.21
CA THR A 62 -9.83 -28.29 -8.57
C THR A 62 -8.93 -29.29 -7.86
N ASN A 63 -9.20 -30.59 -8.02
CA ASN A 63 -8.33 -31.63 -7.47
C ASN A 63 -6.95 -31.68 -8.15
N GLU A 64 -6.83 -31.12 -9.36
CA GLU A 64 -5.62 -31.21 -10.19
C GLU A 64 -4.83 -29.89 -10.19
N TYR A 65 -5.52 -28.74 -10.10
CA TYR A 65 -4.91 -27.43 -10.24
C TYR A 65 -5.52 -26.41 -9.29
N MET A 66 -4.68 -25.54 -8.74
CA MET A 66 -5.09 -24.36 -8.01
C MET A 66 -4.73 -23.12 -8.83
N HIS A 67 -5.73 -22.33 -9.19
CA HIS A 67 -5.57 -21.06 -9.88
C HIS A 67 -5.75 -19.92 -8.90
N MET A 68 -4.71 -19.11 -8.76
CA MET A 68 -4.65 -17.97 -7.85
C MET A 68 -4.42 -16.66 -8.60
N ARG A 69 -4.63 -15.55 -7.90
CA ARG A 69 -4.01 -14.25 -8.17
C ARG A 69 -2.93 -14.01 -7.13
N ALA A 70 -1.96 -13.17 -7.46
CA ALA A 70 -1.00 -12.72 -6.49
C ALA A 70 -0.73 -11.22 -6.58
N THR A 71 -0.48 -10.61 -5.42
CA THR A 71 0.05 -9.25 -5.34
C THR A 71 1.32 -9.27 -4.51
N LEU A 72 2.46 -8.96 -5.13
CA LEU A 72 3.75 -8.84 -4.48
C LEU A 72 4.02 -7.37 -4.18
N ARG A 73 4.32 -7.06 -2.92
CA ARG A 73 4.67 -5.73 -2.45
C ARG A 73 6.08 -5.71 -1.85
N LEU A 74 6.93 -4.82 -2.34
CA LEU A 74 8.27 -4.54 -1.80
C LEU A 74 8.23 -3.21 -1.06
N LEU A 75 8.56 -3.17 0.23
CA LEU A 75 8.49 -1.98 1.07
C LEU A 75 9.89 -1.46 1.42
N LEU A 76 10.19 -0.24 0.98
CA LEU A 76 11.46 0.46 1.23
C LEU A 76 11.40 1.12 2.61
N GLY A 77 12.27 0.76 3.54
CA GLY A 77 12.19 1.22 4.93
C GLY A 77 11.31 0.35 5.81
N GLY A 78 11.13 -0.93 5.47
CA GLY A 78 10.44 -1.88 6.36
C GLY A 78 8.93 -1.96 6.15
N PHE A 79 8.25 -2.77 6.96
CA PHE A 79 6.83 -3.08 6.81
C PHE A 79 5.90 -1.90 7.12
N GLY A 80 6.31 -0.96 7.95
CA GLY A 80 5.54 0.26 8.23
C GLY A 80 5.71 1.36 7.19
N SER A 81 6.53 1.15 6.15
CA SER A 81 6.84 2.20 5.20
C SER A 81 5.68 2.50 4.25
N PRO A 82 5.40 3.79 3.97
CA PRO A 82 4.49 4.21 2.91
C PRO A 82 5.13 4.11 1.52
N GLU A 83 6.44 3.85 1.42
CA GLU A 83 7.14 3.68 0.15
C GLU A 83 7.21 2.21 -0.23
N TYR A 84 6.43 1.85 -1.25
CA TYR A 84 6.31 0.48 -1.69
C TYR A 84 6.12 0.35 -3.20
N ILE A 85 6.61 -0.75 -3.75
CA ILE A 85 6.40 -1.18 -5.14
C ILE A 85 5.44 -2.35 -5.12
N THR A 86 4.50 -2.37 -6.06
CA THR A 86 3.53 -3.47 -6.14
C THR A 86 3.48 -4.06 -7.54
N GLN A 87 3.73 -5.37 -7.62
CA GLN A 87 3.53 -6.19 -8.80
C GLN A 87 2.28 -7.07 -8.63
N TYR A 88 1.32 -6.91 -9.53
CA TYR A 88 0.18 -7.81 -9.65
C TYR A 88 0.46 -8.93 -10.65
N PHE A 89 0.08 -10.16 -10.31
CA PHE A 89 0.14 -11.31 -11.19
C PHE A 89 -1.28 -11.77 -11.47
N GLU A 90 -1.69 -11.64 -12.75
CA GLU A 90 -3.01 -12.07 -13.17
C GLU A 90 -3.19 -13.57 -13.02
N SER A 91 -2.16 -14.40 -13.14
CA SER A 91 -2.33 -15.84 -13.00
C SER A 91 -1.20 -16.44 -12.19
N VAL A 92 -1.56 -17.21 -11.17
CA VAL A 92 -0.60 -18.05 -10.45
C VAL A 92 -1.13 -19.47 -10.44
N SER A 93 -0.34 -20.38 -11.01
CA SER A 93 -0.66 -21.81 -11.02
C SER A 93 0.30 -22.57 -10.12
N TYR A 94 -0.21 -23.58 -9.42
CA TYR A 94 0.60 -24.49 -8.62
C TYR A 94 0.66 -25.86 -9.27
N GLY A 95 1.86 -26.32 -9.61
CA GLY A 95 2.08 -27.68 -10.08
C GLY A 95 2.25 -28.64 -8.90
N MET A 96 1.24 -29.49 -8.66
CA MET A 96 1.27 -30.46 -7.54
C MET A 96 2.49 -31.40 -7.61
N GLU A 97 2.91 -31.81 -8.81
CA GLU A 97 4.06 -32.69 -9.01
C GLU A 97 5.40 -31.98 -8.84
N SER A 98 5.50 -30.72 -9.29
CA SER A 98 6.74 -29.95 -9.25
C SER A 98 6.94 -29.20 -7.94
N GLY A 99 5.88 -28.97 -7.17
CA GLY A 99 5.89 -28.08 -6.01
C GLY A 99 6.12 -26.61 -6.38
N LEU A 100 6.03 -26.26 -7.66
CA LEU A 100 6.36 -24.92 -8.16
C LEU A 100 5.10 -24.07 -8.34
N LEU A 101 5.24 -22.81 -7.91
CA LEU A 101 4.35 -21.71 -8.22
C LEU A 101 4.83 -21.00 -9.49
N VAL A 102 3.99 -20.97 -10.52
CA VAL A 102 4.27 -20.27 -11.78
C VAL A 102 3.45 -18.98 -11.82
N PHE A 103 4.12 -17.84 -11.89
CA PHE A 103 3.51 -16.50 -11.89
C PHE A 103 3.49 -15.92 -13.31
N GLU A 104 2.32 -15.52 -13.78
CA GLU A 104 2.08 -15.01 -15.13
C GLU A 104 1.25 -13.72 -15.12
N GLY A 105 1.27 -12.99 -16.24
CA GLY A 105 0.47 -11.78 -16.45
C GLY A 105 1.03 -10.53 -15.75
N SER A 106 2.32 -10.50 -15.40
CA SER A 106 2.93 -9.30 -14.84
C SER A 106 3.15 -8.24 -15.91
N ALA A 107 2.42 -7.12 -15.82
CA ALA A 107 2.60 -5.97 -16.71
C ALA A 107 3.83 -5.10 -16.36
N GLN A 108 4.59 -5.41 -15.29
CA GLN A 108 5.63 -4.51 -14.77
C GLN A 108 7.02 -5.17 -14.66
N GLU A 109 7.96 -4.43 -14.05
CA GLU A 109 9.39 -4.70 -14.02
C GLU A 109 9.84 -5.88 -13.13
N LEU A 110 8.94 -6.73 -12.62
CA LEU A 110 9.27 -7.79 -11.67
C LEU A 110 8.70 -9.15 -12.07
N ALA A 111 9.56 -10.16 -12.10
CA ALA A 111 9.20 -11.57 -12.31
C ALA A 111 9.60 -12.42 -11.10
N LEU A 112 8.75 -13.40 -10.77
CA LEU A 112 9.04 -14.43 -9.78
C LEU A 112 9.31 -15.75 -10.51
N VAL A 113 10.43 -16.39 -10.20
CA VAL A 113 10.92 -17.59 -10.90
C VAL A 113 11.39 -18.63 -9.88
N ASP A 114 11.25 -19.91 -10.20
CA ASP A 114 11.66 -21.03 -9.34
C ASP A 114 11.07 -20.93 -7.93
N VAL A 115 9.81 -20.49 -7.83
CA VAL A 115 9.15 -20.28 -6.54
C VAL A 115 8.54 -21.60 -6.06
N MET A 116 8.94 -22.05 -4.89
CA MET A 116 8.45 -23.25 -4.23
C MET A 116 7.68 -22.88 -2.96
N ALA A 117 6.57 -23.56 -2.73
CA ALA A 117 5.88 -23.56 -1.44
C ALA A 117 6.27 -24.81 -0.65
N HIS A 118 6.66 -24.64 0.61
CA HIS A 118 6.97 -25.77 1.49
C HIS A 118 6.59 -25.45 2.93
N GLU A 119 6.44 -26.50 3.72
CA GLU A 119 6.22 -26.40 5.16
C GLU A 119 7.51 -26.77 5.89
N MET A 120 8.00 -25.87 6.75
CA MET A 120 9.19 -26.09 7.56
C MET A 120 8.86 -25.76 9.02
N ASP A 121 9.09 -26.72 9.92
CA ASP A 121 8.77 -26.59 11.36
C ASP A 121 7.32 -26.15 11.64
N GLY A 122 6.37 -26.68 10.85
CA GLY A 122 4.94 -26.34 10.96
C GLY A 122 4.57 -24.96 10.41
N LYS A 123 5.50 -24.27 9.72
CA LYS A 123 5.25 -22.98 9.07
C LYS A 123 5.29 -23.10 7.57
N PHE A 124 4.24 -22.64 6.91
CA PHE A 124 4.21 -22.52 5.47
C PHE A 124 5.10 -21.36 5.01
N MET A 125 5.93 -21.63 4.01
CA MET A 125 6.85 -20.65 3.47
C MET A 125 6.97 -20.76 1.95
N VAL A 126 7.26 -19.61 1.35
CA VAL A 126 7.46 -19.44 -0.09
C VAL A 126 8.87 -18.94 -0.31
N MET A 127 9.64 -19.68 -1.11
CA MET A 127 11.02 -19.36 -1.45
C MET A 127 11.23 -19.44 -2.95
N GLY A 128 12.07 -18.55 -3.49
CA GLY A 128 12.41 -18.59 -4.91
C GLY A 128 13.28 -17.42 -5.31
N LYS A 129 13.18 -17.03 -6.58
CA LYS A 129 13.94 -15.93 -7.16
C LYS A 129 13.05 -14.79 -7.58
N ILE A 130 13.56 -13.59 -7.39
CA ILE A 130 12.98 -12.35 -7.91
C ILE A 130 13.91 -11.80 -9.00
N ARG A 131 13.35 -11.41 -10.14
CA ARG A 131 14.11 -10.86 -11.27
C ARG A 131 13.51 -9.56 -11.75
N SER A 132 14.36 -8.60 -12.10
CA SER A 132 13.92 -7.42 -12.85
C SER A 132 13.48 -7.84 -14.27
N ALA A 133 12.48 -7.21 -14.87
CA ALA A 133 11.97 -7.56 -16.21
C ALA A 133 13.04 -7.47 -17.30
N ASN A 134 14.02 -6.57 -17.14
CA ASN A 134 15.15 -6.45 -18.07
C ASN A 134 16.24 -7.53 -17.84
N GLY A 135 16.03 -8.48 -16.92
CA GLY A 135 16.97 -9.57 -16.60
C GLY A 135 18.27 -9.13 -15.90
N ASN A 136 18.48 -7.83 -15.70
CA ASN A 136 19.76 -7.28 -15.24
C ASN A 136 20.01 -7.44 -13.74
N ALA A 137 19.00 -7.85 -12.97
CA ALA A 137 19.11 -8.13 -11.55
C ALA A 137 18.32 -9.38 -11.20
N GLU A 138 18.97 -10.32 -10.51
CA GLU A 138 18.36 -11.50 -9.90
C GLU A 138 18.60 -11.44 -8.39
N GLY A 139 17.63 -11.95 -7.64
CA GLY A 139 17.61 -11.94 -6.20
C GLY A 139 16.90 -13.16 -5.65
N LEU A 140 16.81 -13.21 -4.32
CA LEU A 140 16.09 -14.25 -3.59
C LEU A 140 14.87 -13.66 -2.90
N ILE A 141 13.83 -14.46 -2.76
CA ILE A 141 12.65 -14.15 -1.96
C ILE A 141 12.45 -15.24 -0.91
N HIS A 142 12.18 -14.83 0.33
CA HIS A 142 11.91 -15.73 1.46
C HIS A 142 10.75 -15.17 2.27
N LEU A 143 9.60 -15.84 2.21
CA LEU A 143 8.36 -15.40 2.84
C LEU A 143 7.73 -16.51 3.68
N PHE A 144 7.04 -16.11 4.74
CA PHE A 144 6.33 -16.97 5.68
C PHE A 144 4.85 -16.61 5.65
N LEU A 145 3.97 -17.61 5.73
CA LEU A 145 2.53 -17.40 5.85
C LEU A 145 2.20 -16.70 7.17
N ASP A 146 1.35 -15.68 7.09
CA ASP A 146 0.72 -15.03 8.24
C ASP A 146 -0.53 -15.82 8.65
N GLU A 147 -0.41 -16.57 9.74
CA GLU A 147 -1.50 -17.39 10.28
C GLU A 147 -2.46 -16.59 11.20
N GLY A 148 -2.29 -15.26 11.31
CA GLY A 148 -3.23 -14.35 11.98
C GLY A 148 -3.21 -14.37 13.51
N ASN A 149 -2.75 -15.45 14.15
CA ASN A 149 -2.77 -15.61 15.62
C ASN A 149 -1.48 -15.13 16.29
N GLU A 150 -1.04 -13.90 16.00
CA GLU A 150 0.27 -13.34 16.35
C GLU A 150 1.37 -13.83 15.39
N THR A 151 1.58 -13.09 14.29
CA THR A 151 2.90 -13.12 13.65
C THR A 151 3.90 -12.72 14.74
N PRO A 152 4.78 -13.61 15.22
CA PRO A 152 5.60 -13.27 16.36
C PRO A 152 6.51 -12.14 15.92
N GLU A 153 6.47 -11.00 16.58
CA GLU A 153 7.45 -9.92 16.43
C GLU A 153 8.89 -10.47 16.50
N ILE A 154 9.06 -11.59 17.22
CA ILE A 154 10.27 -12.41 17.28
C ILE A 154 10.71 -12.91 15.89
N LEU A 155 9.80 -13.41 15.06
CA LEU A 155 10.10 -13.94 13.72
C LEU A 155 10.56 -12.81 12.79
N THR A 156 9.83 -11.70 12.74
CA THR A 156 10.23 -10.56 11.89
C THR A 156 11.55 -9.96 12.34
N LYS A 157 11.75 -9.75 13.65
CA LYS A 157 13.05 -9.32 14.18
C LYS A 157 14.17 -10.30 13.84
N ALA A 158 13.91 -11.61 13.90
CA ALA A 158 14.90 -12.62 13.52
C ALA A 158 15.25 -12.55 12.03
N LEU A 159 14.27 -12.31 11.15
CA LEU A 159 14.49 -12.18 9.71
C LEU A 159 15.41 -11.02 9.33
N PHE A 160 15.39 -9.92 10.10
CA PHE A 160 16.20 -8.72 9.84
C PHE A 160 17.39 -8.57 10.81
N LYS A 161 17.57 -9.48 11.78
CA LYS A 161 18.65 -9.38 12.78
C LYS A 161 20.05 -9.32 12.19
N THR A 162 20.27 -9.98 11.06
CA THR A 162 21.59 -10.16 10.45
C THR A 162 21.80 -9.35 9.17
N ALA A 163 20.79 -8.61 8.73
CA ALA A 163 20.88 -7.87 7.48
C ALA A 163 20.03 -6.60 7.54
N GLU A 164 20.65 -5.53 7.11
CA GLU A 164 20.08 -4.19 7.10
C GLU A 164 18.92 -4.10 6.12
N VAL A 165 17.93 -3.27 6.44
CA VAL A 165 16.81 -3.00 5.54
C VAL A 165 17.20 -1.89 4.58
N VAL A 166 16.83 -2.01 3.30
CA VAL A 166 16.93 -0.89 2.35
C VAL A 166 16.09 0.26 2.92
N PRO A 167 16.68 1.42 3.23
CA PRO A 167 15.95 2.50 3.87
C PRO A 167 14.89 3.10 2.94
N ALA A 168 13.84 3.69 3.50
CA ALA A 168 12.94 4.57 2.76
C ALA A 168 13.75 5.74 2.19
N LEU A 169 13.38 6.22 1.00
CA LEU A 169 14.02 7.36 0.36
C LEU A 169 13.59 8.69 0.97
N THR A 170 12.35 8.80 1.44
CA THR A 170 11.82 9.97 2.12
C THR A 170 12.56 10.18 3.43
N GLY A 171 12.98 11.42 3.69
CA GLY A 171 13.66 11.79 4.92
C GLY A 171 14.60 12.97 4.75
N SER A 172 15.27 13.34 5.85
CA SER A 172 16.33 14.34 5.86
C SER A 172 17.70 13.64 5.91
N TYR A 173 18.65 14.13 5.14
CA TYR A 173 19.99 13.57 5.00
C TYR A 173 21.02 14.68 5.23
N ARG A 174 21.77 14.60 6.33
CA ARG A 174 22.76 15.60 6.72
C ARG A 174 24.16 15.13 6.41
N GLY A 175 24.97 16.02 5.85
CA GLY A 175 26.35 15.75 5.52
C GLY A 175 27.21 17.00 5.64
N GLU A 176 28.49 16.82 5.40
CA GLU A 176 29.43 17.92 5.22
C GLU A 176 30.15 17.71 3.89
N CYS A 177 30.18 18.74 3.05
CA CYS A 177 30.91 18.70 1.80
C CYS A 177 31.74 19.97 1.61
N GLY A 178 33.03 19.81 1.38
CA GLY A 178 33.95 20.94 1.22
C GLY A 178 34.02 21.86 2.45
N GLY A 179 33.80 21.34 3.66
CA GLY A 179 33.78 22.12 4.89
C GLY A 179 32.44 22.82 5.19
N VAL A 180 31.42 22.62 4.35
CA VAL A 180 30.10 23.23 4.51
C VAL A 180 29.12 22.16 4.95
N ALA A 181 28.42 22.41 6.06
CA ALA A 181 27.33 21.55 6.50
C ALA A 181 26.13 21.68 5.55
N GLN A 182 25.62 20.55 5.08
CA GLN A 182 24.60 20.47 4.05
C GLN A 182 23.45 19.54 4.50
N ASN A 183 22.25 19.80 3.99
CA ASN A 183 21.07 18.99 4.23
C ASN A 183 20.34 18.73 2.90
N LEU A 184 20.03 17.47 2.63
CA LEU A 184 19.22 17.02 1.52
C LEU A 184 17.93 16.44 2.10
N GLN A 185 16.79 17.06 1.81
CA GLN A 185 15.46 16.54 2.14
C GLN A 185 14.85 15.91 0.91
N LEU A 186 14.44 14.65 1.01
CA LEU A 186 13.80 13.90 -0.06
C LEU A 186 12.38 13.54 0.32
N GLU A 187 11.51 13.52 -0.67
CA GLU A 187 10.17 12.97 -0.57
C GLU A 187 9.87 12.12 -1.79
N ALA A 188 9.33 10.93 -1.54
CA ALA A 188 8.82 10.02 -2.55
C ALA A 188 7.33 9.80 -2.30
N VAL A 189 6.51 10.05 -3.31
CA VAL A 189 5.06 9.87 -3.23
C VAL A 189 4.50 9.20 -4.47
N LYS A 190 3.53 8.32 -4.29
CA LYS A 190 2.83 7.68 -5.39
C LYS A 190 1.83 8.64 -6.04
N LEU A 191 2.00 8.90 -7.33
CA LEU A 191 1.10 9.70 -8.14
C LEU A 191 0.31 8.83 -9.11
N ASN A 192 -0.85 9.34 -9.54
CA ASN A 192 -1.60 8.77 -10.65
C ASN A 192 -0.77 8.95 -11.93
N ALA A 193 -0.19 7.86 -12.43
CA ALA A 193 0.76 7.92 -13.53
C ALA A 193 0.08 8.27 -14.87
N ASN A 194 0.47 9.40 -15.46
CA ASN A 194 0.50 9.61 -16.93
C ASN A 194 1.95 9.60 -17.46
N ASP A 195 2.95 9.68 -16.59
CA ASP A 195 4.36 9.80 -16.99
C ASP A 195 5.02 8.42 -17.09
N SER A 196 5.02 7.88 -18.29
CA SER A 196 5.75 6.68 -18.69
C SER A 196 7.25 6.95 -18.77
N VAL A 197 7.99 6.77 -17.67
CA VAL A 197 9.47 6.68 -17.72
C VAL A 197 9.89 5.23 -17.47
N SER A 198 10.31 4.56 -18.54
CA SER A 198 10.50 3.11 -18.68
C SER A 198 11.72 2.50 -17.94
N GLN A 199 12.27 3.15 -16.91
CA GLN A 199 13.47 2.68 -16.20
C GLN A 199 13.47 2.93 -14.69
N ASN A 200 12.34 3.33 -14.11
CA ASN A 200 12.23 3.59 -12.67
C ASN A 200 11.42 2.48 -12.00
N PRO A 201 12.04 1.54 -11.25
CA PRO A 201 11.31 0.44 -10.64
C PRO A 201 10.36 0.88 -9.52
N LEU A 202 10.48 2.13 -9.02
CA LEU A 202 9.39 2.83 -8.33
C LEU A 202 8.44 3.48 -9.35
N LEU A 203 7.88 2.67 -10.27
CA LEU A 203 6.92 3.16 -11.26
C LEU A 203 5.71 3.76 -10.55
N GLY A 204 5.29 4.95 -10.99
CA GLY A 204 4.22 5.71 -10.37
C GLY A 204 4.64 6.53 -9.15
N TYR A 205 5.90 6.51 -8.71
CA TYR A 205 6.39 7.47 -7.72
C TYR A 205 6.94 8.73 -8.37
N HIS A 206 6.61 9.85 -7.76
CA HIS A 206 7.30 11.10 -7.93
C HIS A 206 8.28 11.30 -6.78
N ILE A 207 9.55 11.53 -7.14
CA ILE A 207 10.62 11.82 -6.20
C ILE A 207 11.01 13.28 -6.38
N GLN A 208 11.01 14.05 -5.30
CA GLN A 208 11.48 15.42 -5.28
C GLN A 208 12.43 15.65 -4.10
N GLY A 209 13.21 16.72 -4.18
CA GLY A 209 14.18 17.01 -3.13
C GLY A 209 14.49 18.49 -2.97
N ARG A 210 14.92 18.86 -1.77
CA ARG A 210 15.48 20.16 -1.43
C ARG A 210 16.87 19.98 -0.90
N PHE A 211 17.78 20.81 -1.38
CA PHE A 211 19.14 20.84 -0.90
C PHE A 211 19.42 22.21 -0.31
N GLY A 212 20.09 22.23 0.83
CA GLY A 212 20.46 23.46 1.51
C GLY A 212 21.74 23.35 2.30
N GLU A 213 22.28 24.52 2.62
CA GLU A 213 23.58 24.69 3.26
C GLU A 213 23.42 25.55 4.52
N VAL A 214 24.19 25.24 5.56
CA VAL A 214 24.20 26.03 6.79
C VAL A 214 24.80 27.41 6.53
N ASN A 215 24.18 28.46 7.07
CA ASN A 215 24.59 29.86 6.90
C ASN A 215 24.56 30.34 5.44
N GLY A 216 23.63 29.81 4.64
CA GLY A 216 23.29 30.42 3.36
C GLY A 216 22.56 31.77 3.54
N ASN A 217 21.75 32.18 2.57
CA ASN A 217 21.03 33.46 2.59
C ASN A 217 19.84 33.53 3.59
N CYS A 218 19.85 32.76 4.68
CA CYS A 218 18.80 32.70 5.70
C CYS A 218 19.37 32.87 7.11
N SER A 219 18.56 32.62 8.15
CA SER A 219 18.92 32.74 9.58
C SER A 219 20.25 32.04 9.91
N ASP A 220 21.06 32.65 10.79
CA ASP A 220 22.30 32.05 11.29
C ASP A 220 22.03 30.69 11.94
N GLY A 221 22.80 29.67 11.53
CA GLY A 221 22.66 28.29 12.02
C GLY A 221 21.57 27.47 11.35
N ALA A 222 20.77 28.07 10.46
CA ALA A 222 19.74 27.37 9.69
C ALA A 222 20.28 26.81 8.37
N TYR A 223 19.69 25.71 7.89
CA TYR A 223 19.92 25.22 6.52
C TYR A 223 19.09 26.04 5.54
N CYS A 224 19.74 26.75 4.63
CA CYS A 224 19.06 27.58 3.64
C CYS A 224 18.92 26.82 2.33
N THR A 225 17.71 26.72 1.79
CA THR A 225 17.49 26.02 0.51
C THR A 225 18.27 26.72 -0.61
N THR A 226 19.23 26.03 -1.22
CA THR A 226 20.06 26.52 -2.34
C THR A 226 19.68 25.86 -3.67
N ALA A 227 19.11 24.65 -3.64
CA ALA A 227 18.64 23.95 -4.83
C ALA A 227 17.34 23.19 -4.59
N TYR A 228 16.56 23.04 -5.67
CA TYR A 228 15.32 22.27 -5.70
C TYR A 228 15.34 21.29 -6.87
N TYR A 229 15.00 20.05 -6.57
CA TYR A 229 14.88 18.95 -7.51
C TYR A 229 13.41 18.59 -7.64
N ASN A 230 12.84 18.89 -8.79
CA ASN A 230 11.40 18.75 -9.05
C ASN A 230 11.03 17.39 -9.65
N SER A 231 12.01 16.51 -9.87
CA SER A 231 11.78 15.14 -10.27
C SER A 231 13.02 14.30 -9.95
N GLY A 232 12.83 12.98 -9.91
CA GLY A 232 13.91 12.04 -9.66
C GLY A 232 13.52 10.62 -10.02
N SER A 233 14.52 9.76 -10.14
CA SER A 233 14.35 8.32 -10.33
C SER A 233 15.23 7.58 -9.34
N TYR A 234 14.72 6.46 -8.82
CA TYR A 234 15.46 5.63 -7.89
C TYR A 234 15.44 4.17 -8.32
N ASN A 235 16.64 3.65 -8.59
CA ASN A 235 16.87 2.27 -8.95
C ASN A 235 17.55 1.55 -7.79
N PHE A 236 16.75 0.89 -6.93
CA PHE A 236 17.27 0.14 -5.78
C PHE A 236 18.10 -1.09 -6.18
N TYR A 237 17.93 -1.65 -7.40
CA TYR A 237 18.82 -2.73 -7.88
C TYR A 237 20.26 -2.27 -8.06
N ARG A 238 20.44 -0.99 -8.41
CA ARG A 238 21.73 -0.35 -8.62
C ARG A 238 22.12 0.57 -7.48
N ASN A 239 21.32 0.62 -6.42
CA ASN A 239 21.44 1.58 -5.33
C ASN A 239 21.64 3.02 -5.84
N ARG A 240 20.91 3.43 -6.89
CA ARG A 240 21.19 4.69 -7.60
C ARG A 240 19.98 5.61 -7.61
N LEU A 241 20.15 6.79 -7.02
CA LEU A 241 19.21 7.91 -7.05
C LEU A 241 19.71 8.96 -8.05
N VAL A 242 18.83 9.44 -8.92
CA VAL A 242 19.10 10.58 -9.81
C VAL A 242 18.03 11.62 -9.58
N LEU A 243 18.41 12.78 -9.07
CA LEU A 243 17.54 13.94 -8.89
C LEU A 243 17.79 14.92 -10.03
N SER A 244 16.71 15.35 -10.68
CA SER A 244 16.74 16.31 -11.78
C SER A 244 16.24 17.67 -11.29
N GLY A 245 17.01 18.72 -11.59
CA GLY A 245 16.73 20.06 -11.07
C GLY A 245 17.85 21.05 -11.41
N ARG A 246 17.71 22.28 -10.91
CA ARG A 246 18.71 23.34 -11.04
C ARG A 246 19.49 23.49 -9.72
N PRO A 247 20.81 23.79 -9.75
CA PRO A 247 21.60 24.17 -10.93
C PRO A 247 22.08 23.01 -11.81
N GLN A 248 22.19 21.80 -11.26
CA GLN A 248 22.60 20.60 -12.00
C GLN A 248 21.95 19.35 -11.39
N PRO A 249 21.77 18.26 -12.17
CA PRO A 249 21.31 16.99 -11.63
C PRO A 249 22.23 16.47 -10.52
N LEU A 250 21.65 15.87 -9.49
CA LEU A 250 22.38 15.21 -8.42
C LEU A 250 22.26 13.70 -8.57
N VAL A 251 23.39 13.02 -8.68
CA VAL A 251 23.45 11.55 -8.74
C VAL A 251 24.02 11.05 -7.42
N CYS A 252 23.28 10.18 -6.76
CA CYS A 252 23.67 9.61 -5.48
C CYS A 252 23.62 8.07 -5.53
N GLU A 253 24.52 7.45 -4.78
CA GLU A 253 24.46 6.03 -4.44
C GLU A 253 23.83 5.86 -3.05
N THR A 254 22.82 5.02 -2.92
CA THR A 254 22.22 4.71 -1.60
C THR A 254 23.13 3.77 -0.83
N GLN A 255 23.50 4.21 0.37
CA GLN A 255 24.26 3.44 1.35
C GLN A 255 23.35 3.01 2.49
N HIS A 256 23.84 2.16 3.40
CA HIS A 256 23.06 1.68 4.53
C HIS A 256 22.47 2.82 5.37
N ASP A 257 23.31 3.80 5.75
CA ASP A 257 22.95 4.88 6.65
C ASP A 257 22.70 6.21 5.91
N GLY A 258 22.61 6.21 4.58
CA GLY A 258 22.61 7.49 3.86
C GLY A 258 22.75 7.45 2.33
N LEU A 259 23.30 8.54 1.82
CA LEU A 259 23.49 8.81 0.39
C LEU A 259 24.92 9.27 0.14
N LEU A 260 25.57 8.73 -0.88
CA LEU A 260 26.84 9.21 -1.40
C LEU A 260 26.60 9.92 -2.72
N CYS A 261 26.66 11.25 -2.74
CA CYS A 261 26.45 12.05 -3.96
C CYS A 261 27.78 12.65 -4.41
N GLY A 262 28.45 11.98 -5.36
CA GLY A 262 29.80 12.33 -5.77
C GLY A 262 30.81 12.04 -4.64
N VAL A 263 31.43 13.10 -4.11
CA VAL A 263 32.37 13.00 -2.97
C VAL A 263 31.70 13.31 -1.61
N CYS A 264 30.46 13.79 -1.63
CA CYS A 264 29.74 14.19 -0.42
C CYS A 264 28.96 13.00 0.14
N SER A 265 29.14 12.69 1.43
CA SER A 265 28.37 11.66 2.14
C SER A 265 27.34 12.33 3.06
N TYR A 266 26.09 11.89 2.95
CA TYR A 266 24.98 12.38 3.75
C TYR A 266 24.41 11.22 4.55
N LYS A 267 24.31 11.38 5.86
CA LYS A 267 23.67 10.42 6.76
C LYS A 267 22.20 10.75 6.93
N LYS A 268 21.34 9.75 6.89
CA LYS A 268 19.92 9.91 7.14
C LYS A 268 19.69 10.25 8.63
N ASP A 269 18.88 11.27 8.89
CA ASP A 269 18.58 11.71 10.26
C ASP A 269 17.85 10.62 11.03
N ALA A 270 18.37 10.22 12.20
CA ALA A 270 17.89 9.09 13.00
C ALA A 270 16.38 9.14 13.31
N GLU A 271 15.80 10.34 13.48
CA GLU A 271 14.35 10.55 13.68
C GLU A 271 13.50 10.10 12.47
N THR A 272 14.12 9.83 11.32
CA THR A 272 13.52 9.34 10.07
C THR A 272 14.09 7.99 9.61
N VAL A 273 14.95 7.35 10.43
CA VAL A 273 15.69 6.13 10.10
C VAL A 273 14.97 4.85 10.51
N ASP A 274 13.96 4.91 11.38
CA ASP A 274 13.30 3.69 11.86
C ASP A 274 12.49 3.03 10.75
N GLY A 275 13.17 2.17 10.01
CA GLY A 275 12.52 1.20 9.18
C GLY A 275 11.82 0.21 10.10
N ASP A 276 10.50 0.33 10.24
CA ASP A 276 9.73 -0.57 11.09
C ASP A 276 9.82 -1.99 10.50
N THR A 277 10.77 -2.77 11.00
CA THR A 277 10.91 -4.20 10.69
C THR A 277 9.81 -5.02 11.33
N THR A 278 9.02 -4.42 12.22
CA THR A 278 7.87 -5.07 12.81
C THR A 278 6.74 -5.03 11.81
N TYR A 279 6.43 -6.20 11.28
CA TYR A 279 5.16 -6.39 10.61
C TYR A 279 4.04 -6.27 11.64
N LYS A 280 3.17 -5.27 11.46
CA LYS A 280 1.97 -5.09 12.27
C LYS A 280 0.77 -5.08 11.35
N GLN A 281 -0.23 -5.85 11.71
CA GLN A 281 -1.59 -5.67 11.22
C GLN A 281 -2.43 -5.19 12.38
N ALA A 282 -3.19 -4.13 12.17
CA ALA A 282 -4.22 -3.78 13.11
C ALA A 282 -5.25 -4.91 13.14
N VAL A 283 -5.45 -5.48 14.33
CA VAL A 283 -6.55 -6.42 14.55
C VAL A 283 -7.83 -5.61 14.53
N ARG A 284 -8.83 -6.08 13.80
CA ARG A 284 -10.14 -5.43 13.79
C ARG A 284 -10.75 -5.52 15.18
N GLU A 285 -10.91 -4.36 15.82
CA GLU A 285 -11.54 -4.26 17.13
C GLU A 285 -13.07 -4.14 17.04
N PHE A 286 -13.58 -3.49 15.99
CA PHE A 286 -14.99 -3.19 15.86
C PHE A 286 -15.65 -4.06 14.79
N HIS A 287 -16.74 -4.70 15.19
CA HIS A 287 -17.58 -5.50 14.32
C HIS A 287 -18.90 -4.79 14.07
N VAL A 288 -19.49 -5.11 12.94
CA VAL A 288 -20.83 -4.65 12.61
C VAL A 288 -21.84 -5.49 13.39
N ASP A 289 -22.61 -4.83 14.24
CA ASP A 289 -23.73 -5.45 14.95
C ASP A 289 -24.88 -5.74 13.97
N GLY A 290 -25.42 -6.95 14.04
CA GLY A 290 -26.57 -7.38 13.25
C GLY A 290 -26.80 -8.88 13.40
N ASP A 291 -28.07 -9.29 13.37
CA ASP A 291 -28.40 -10.71 13.24
C ASP A 291 -27.92 -11.19 11.86
N PRO A 292 -26.92 -12.10 11.78
CA PRO A 292 -26.43 -12.58 10.50
C PRO A 292 -27.54 -13.25 9.68
N GLY A 293 -28.60 -13.74 10.32
CA GLY A 293 -29.57 -14.64 9.73
C GLY A 293 -28.98 -16.03 9.53
N ALA A 294 -29.68 -16.86 8.74
CA ALA A 294 -29.18 -18.18 8.41
C ALA A 294 -28.00 -18.10 7.43
N SER A 295 -27.06 -19.03 7.54
CA SER A 295 -26.06 -19.23 6.48
C SER A 295 -26.77 -19.60 5.19
N LEU A 296 -26.25 -19.09 4.07
CA LEU A 296 -26.85 -19.39 2.78
C LEU A 296 -26.77 -20.91 2.49
N PRO A 297 -27.78 -21.46 1.79
CA PRO A 297 -27.72 -22.85 1.37
C PRO A 297 -26.56 -23.06 0.38
N LEU A 298 -26.09 -24.30 0.24
CA LEU A 298 -24.97 -24.65 -0.65
C LEU A 298 -25.15 -24.14 -2.09
N MET A 299 -26.40 -24.09 -2.56
CA MET A 299 -26.80 -23.41 -3.79
C MET A 299 -27.80 -22.30 -3.47
N PRO A 300 -27.34 -21.06 -3.28
CA PRO A 300 -28.26 -19.95 -3.04
C PRO A 300 -29.00 -19.58 -4.32
N SER A 301 -30.27 -19.20 -4.17
CA SER A 301 -31.04 -18.62 -5.25
C SER A 301 -30.56 -17.20 -5.56
N PRO A 302 -30.86 -16.67 -6.76
CA PRO A 302 -30.58 -15.26 -7.07
C PRO A 302 -31.14 -14.27 -6.03
N LYS A 303 -32.30 -14.57 -5.44
CA LYS A 303 -32.93 -13.71 -4.44
C LYS A 303 -32.11 -13.67 -3.14
N ASP A 304 -31.51 -14.79 -2.77
CA ASP A 304 -30.76 -14.92 -1.52
C ASP A 304 -29.49 -14.08 -1.54
N ILE A 305 -28.82 -13.98 -2.70
CA ILE A 305 -27.60 -13.16 -2.84
C ILE A 305 -27.85 -11.72 -3.30
N SER A 306 -28.99 -11.44 -3.95
CA SER A 306 -29.26 -10.10 -4.48
C SER A 306 -29.70 -9.16 -3.39
N GLY A 307 -29.21 -7.93 -3.41
CA GLY A 307 -29.59 -6.92 -2.42
C GLY A 307 -28.60 -5.77 -2.35
N THR A 308 -28.89 -4.83 -1.45
CA THR A 308 -27.93 -3.79 -1.08
C THR A 308 -27.45 -4.08 0.33
N PHE A 309 -26.14 -4.07 0.52
CA PHE A 309 -25.48 -4.30 1.79
C PHE A 309 -24.68 -3.06 2.17
N HIS A 310 -24.64 -2.75 3.45
CA HIS A 310 -24.01 -1.56 4.02
C HIS A 310 -23.12 -1.96 5.20
N GLY A 311 -21.97 -1.33 5.34
CA GLY A 311 -21.09 -1.57 6.47
C GLY A 311 -19.74 -0.93 6.25
N TYR A 312 -18.68 -1.64 6.62
CA TYR A 312 -17.35 -1.04 6.69
C TYR A 312 -16.27 -1.96 6.13
N LEU A 313 -15.34 -1.34 5.39
CA LEU A 313 -14.01 -1.86 5.12
C LEU A 313 -13.08 -1.38 6.22
N HIS A 314 -12.53 -2.30 7.01
CA HIS A 314 -11.45 -2.02 7.96
C HIS A 314 -10.10 -2.15 7.25
N HIS A 315 -9.33 -1.07 7.21
CA HIS A 315 -7.99 -0.98 6.65
C HIS A 315 -6.98 -1.45 7.68
N THR A 316 -6.41 -2.63 7.48
CA THR A 316 -5.49 -3.25 8.46
C THR A 316 -4.15 -2.53 8.60
N PHE A 317 -3.78 -1.69 7.62
CA PHE A 317 -2.52 -0.95 7.64
C PHE A 317 -2.63 0.38 8.39
N THR A 318 -3.71 1.14 8.17
CA THR A 318 -3.95 2.45 8.80
C THR A 318 -4.83 2.35 10.04
N ASP A 319 -5.43 1.18 10.29
CA ASP A 319 -6.43 0.95 11.33
C ASP A 319 -7.61 1.92 11.26
N ARG A 320 -8.11 2.10 10.03
CA ARG A 320 -9.26 2.97 9.75
C ARG A 320 -10.44 2.19 9.18
N TYR A 321 -11.63 2.69 9.44
CA TYR A 321 -12.88 2.16 8.92
C TYR A 321 -13.41 3.07 7.83
N GLN A 322 -13.68 2.50 6.67
CA GLN A 322 -14.24 3.20 5.52
C GLN A 322 -15.63 2.67 5.25
N TYR A 323 -16.62 3.56 5.18
CA TYR A 323 -17.98 3.15 4.87
C TYR A 323 -18.05 2.54 3.47
N MET A 324 -18.71 1.39 3.40
CA MET A 324 -18.87 0.60 2.19
C MET A 324 -20.35 0.28 1.95
N LYS A 325 -20.79 0.49 0.72
CA LYS A 325 -22.06 -0.01 0.20
C LYS A 325 -21.76 -1.01 -0.91
N LEU A 326 -22.44 -2.16 -0.92
CA LEU A 326 -22.32 -3.19 -1.95
C LEU A 326 -23.70 -3.52 -2.49
N SER A 327 -23.94 -3.30 -3.78
CA SER A 327 -25.15 -3.77 -4.45
C SER A 327 -24.82 -5.00 -5.28
N VAL A 328 -25.42 -6.13 -4.93
CA VAL A 328 -25.25 -7.42 -5.61
C VAL A 328 -26.47 -7.70 -6.47
N LYS A 329 -26.24 -8.17 -7.70
CA LYS A 329 -27.28 -8.66 -8.60
C LYS A 329 -26.97 -10.10 -9.00
N GLY A 330 -27.82 -11.03 -8.56
CA GLY A 330 -27.81 -12.44 -8.93
C GLY A 330 -28.84 -12.77 -10.01
N PHE A 331 -28.58 -13.79 -10.82
CA PHE A 331 -29.57 -14.43 -11.69
C PHE A 331 -29.14 -15.85 -12.10
N MET A 332 -30.08 -16.71 -12.45
CA MET A 332 -29.78 -18.03 -13.02
C MET A 332 -29.61 -17.92 -14.53
N LYS A 333 -28.62 -18.61 -15.08
CA LYS A 333 -28.47 -18.79 -16.53
C LYS A 333 -28.40 -20.27 -16.84
N LEU A 334 -29.26 -20.70 -17.77
CA LEU A 334 -29.24 -22.05 -18.30
C LEU A 334 -28.07 -22.21 -19.28
N VAL A 335 -27.20 -23.18 -19.03
CA VAL A 335 -26.13 -23.60 -19.95
C VAL A 335 -26.45 -25.01 -20.42
N ALA A 336 -26.47 -25.18 -21.75
CA ALA A 336 -26.99 -26.38 -22.41
C ALA A 336 -26.22 -27.67 -22.02
N PRO A 337 -26.91 -28.83 -21.95
CA PRO A 337 -28.34 -28.99 -22.22
C PRO A 337 -29.25 -28.70 -21.03
N HIS A 338 -28.81 -28.82 -19.75
CA HIS A 338 -29.71 -28.69 -18.59
C HIS A 338 -29.05 -28.21 -17.28
N THR A 339 -27.89 -27.54 -17.33
CA THR A 339 -27.23 -27.07 -16.10
C THR A 339 -27.50 -25.60 -15.88
N GLU A 340 -28.18 -25.27 -14.78
CA GLU A 340 -28.34 -23.88 -14.36
C GLU A 340 -27.16 -23.45 -13.49
N TYR A 341 -26.53 -22.35 -13.86
CA TYR A 341 -25.48 -21.73 -13.06
C TYR A 341 -25.96 -20.41 -12.48
N LEU A 342 -25.58 -20.17 -11.23
CA LEU A 342 -25.76 -18.89 -10.59
C LEU A 342 -24.75 -17.91 -11.18
N HIS A 343 -25.26 -16.78 -11.67
CA HIS A 343 -24.43 -15.64 -12.01
C HIS A 343 -24.62 -14.51 -11.02
N ALA A 344 -23.53 -13.86 -10.64
CA ALA A 344 -23.59 -12.65 -9.82
C ALA A 344 -22.65 -11.57 -10.38
N SER A 345 -23.08 -10.33 -10.27
CA SER A 345 -22.25 -9.13 -10.40
C SER A 345 -22.48 -8.24 -9.20
N ALA A 346 -21.54 -7.33 -8.94
CA ALA A 346 -21.65 -6.41 -7.83
C ALA A 346 -21.11 -5.02 -8.18
N THR A 347 -21.63 -4.01 -7.50
CA THR A 347 -21.06 -2.66 -7.48
C THR A 347 -20.78 -2.27 -6.04
N ALA A 348 -19.55 -1.89 -5.74
CA ALA A 348 -19.18 -1.35 -4.43
C ALA A 348 -19.04 0.18 -4.48
N TRP A 349 -19.34 0.85 -3.39
CA TRP A 349 -19.07 2.27 -3.17
C TRP A 349 -18.32 2.40 -1.84
N LEU A 350 -17.15 3.01 -1.87
CA LEU A 350 -16.33 3.32 -0.70
C LEU A 350 -16.34 4.84 -0.50
N SER A 351 -16.85 5.32 0.64
CA SER A 351 -16.98 6.75 0.93
C SER A 351 -15.84 7.27 1.80
N PHE A 352 -15.45 8.53 1.60
CA PHE A 352 -14.48 9.25 2.42
C PHE A 352 -15.23 10.19 3.36
N GLY A 353 -15.09 9.99 4.67
CA GLY A 353 -15.93 10.62 5.69
C GLY A 353 -17.23 9.86 5.96
N GLU A 354 -18.35 10.57 6.00
CA GLU A 354 -19.66 10.01 6.36
C GLU A 354 -20.32 9.22 5.22
N LYS A 355 -21.37 8.45 5.55
CA LYS A 355 -22.08 7.58 4.59
C LYS A 355 -22.72 8.30 3.41
N GLU A 356 -23.10 9.57 3.58
CA GLU A 356 -23.67 10.43 2.53
C GLU A 356 -22.61 11.31 1.83
N SER A 357 -21.32 11.02 2.06
CA SER A 357 -20.25 11.81 1.47
C SER A 357 -20.33 11.82 -0.06
N SER A 358 -20.17 13.01 -0.63
CA SER A 358 -19.98 13.19 -2.07
C SER A 358 -18.60 12.70 -2.53
N GLU A 359 -17.68 12.44 -1.62
CA GLU A 359 -16.36 11.88 -1.89
C GLU A 359 -16.42 10.36 -1.78
N PHE A 360 -16.45 9.68 -2.92
CA PHE A 360 -16.48 8.23 -2.95
C PHE A 360 -15.76 7.67 -4.17
N ILE A 361 -15.36 6.40 -4.06
CA ILE A 361 -14.89 5.57 -5.17
C ILE A 361 -15.94 4.49 -5.42
N SER A 362 -16.21 4.19 -6.69
CA SER A 362 -17.12 3.11 -7.07
C SER A 362 -16.41 2.01 -7.87
N TYR A 363 -16.68 0.76 -7.53
CA TYR A 363 -16.15 -0.42 -8.20
C TYR A 363 -17.25 -1.20 -8.86
N LYS A 364 -17.06 -1.61 -10.11
CA LYS A 364 -18.06 -2.37 -10.86
C LYS A 364 -17.42 -3.69 -11.26
N PHE A 365 -17.84 -4.74 -10.57
CA PHE A 365 -17.36 -6.09 -10.79
C PHE A 365 -18.11 -6.75 -11.93
N ASP A 366 -17.39 -7.52 -12.74
CA ASP A 366 -17.98 -8.24 -13.85
C ASP A 366 -18.91 -9.35 -13.36
N GLN A 367 -19.84 -9.72 -14.23
CA GLN A 367 -20.65 -10.90 -13.99
C GLN A 367 -19.78 -12.16 -14.01
N ARG A 368 -19.94 -13.00 -13.00
CA ARG A 368 -19.25 -14.29 -12.87
C ARG A 368 -20.23 -15.43 -12.73
N GLU A 369 -19.78 -16.61 -13.18
CA GLU A 369 -20.46 -17.89 -12.99
C GLU A 369 -19.94 -18.53 -11.70
N TYR A 370 -20.83 -19.01 -10.84
CA TYR A 370 -20.48 -19.71 -9.60
C TYR A 370 -21.03 -21.14 -9.67
N ARG A 371 -20.10 -22.11 -9.66
CA ARG A 371 -20.41 -23.55 -9.77
C ARG A 371 -20.47 -24.16 -8.37
N HIS A 372 -21.69 -24.36 -7.87
CA HIS A 372 -22.09 -25.32 -6.82
C HIS A 372 -21.31 -25.43 -5.49
N THR A 373 -20.28 -24.62 -5.22
CA THR A 373 -19.56 -24.63 -3.94
C THR A 373 -19.39 -23.23 -3.36
N PHE A 374 -20.20 -22.96 -2.33
CA PHE A 374 -19.84 -22.06 -1.24
C PHE A 374 -18.54 -22.57 -0.59
N PRO A 375 -17.54 -21.73 -0.24
CA PRO A 375 -17.69 -20.31 0.16
C PRO A 375 -17.11 -19.22 -0.76
N HIS A 376 -16.55 -19.51 -1.94
CA HIS A 376 -15.65 -18.56 -2.60
C HIS A 376 -16.31 -17.60 -3.61
N PHE A 377 -17.18 -16.68 -3.16
CA PHE A 377 -17.61 -15.58 -4.04
C PHE A 377 -16.50 -14.55 -4.18
N ILE A 378 -15.86 -14.51 -5.36
CA ILE A 378 -14.88 -13.47 -5.68
C ILE A 378 -15.48 -12.52 -6.70
N PHE A 379 -15.63 -11.26 -6.31
CA PHE A 379 -15.99 -10.16 -7.19
C PHE A 379 -14.71 -9.44 -7.63
N GLU A 380 -14.35 -9.62 -8.89
CA GLU A 380 -13.28 -8.87 -9.55
C GLU A 380 -13.71 -8.54 -10.98
N ARG A 381 -13.20 -7.44 -11.52
CA ARG A 381 -13.29 -7.12 -12.94
C ARG A 381 -12.11 -7.75 -13.68
N ARG A 382 -12.38 -8.43 -14.80
CA ARG A 382 -11.33 -9.07 -15.62
C ARG A 382 -10.48 -8.00 -16.32
N GLY A 383 -9.20 -8.33 -16.48
CA GLY A 383 -8.18 -7.43 -17.04
C GLY A 383 -7.82 -6.30 -16.08
N ASP A 384 -7.19 -5.28 -16.64
CA ASP A 384 -6.46 -4.30 -15.85
C ASP A 384 -7.24 -3.03 -15.46
N ALA A 385 -8.51 -2.91 -15.84
CA ALA A 385 -9.24 -1.63 -15.76
C ALA A 385 -9.70 -1.23 -14.34
N GLN A 386 -9.49 -2.07 -13.32
CA GLN A 386 -9.96 -1.80 -11.96
C GLN A 386 -9.12 -2.53 -10.91
N ASP A 387 -8.78 -1.79 -9.85
CA ASP A 387 -7.86 -2.22 -8.79
C ASP A 387 -8.51 -3.11 -7.71
N GLY A 388 -9.79 -2.93 -7.41
CA GLY A 388 -10.46 -3.66 -6.31
C GLY A 388 -10.78 -5.12 -6.65
N ILE A 389 -10.61 -6.00 -5.65
CA ILE A 389 -11.06 -7.40 -5.63
C ILE A 389 -11.72 -7.64 -4.27
N LEU A 390 -12.96 -8.13 -4.26
CA LEU A 390 -13.67 -8.51 -3.02
C LEU A 390 -13.81 -10.03 -2.98
N GLN A 391 -13.16 -10.65 -2.00
CA GLN A 391 -13.36 -12.06 -1.66
C GLN A 391 -14.35 -12.16 -0.51
N VAL A 392 -15.50 -12.78 -0.74
CA VAL A 392 -16.45 -13.14 0.31
C VAL A 392 -15.95 -14.41 0.99
N THR A 393 -15.80 -14.35 2.31
CA THR A 393 -15.40 -15.49 3.14
C THR A 393 -16.60 -16.15 3.78
N GLU A 394 -17.62 -15.34 4.15
CA GLU A 394 -18.91 -15.83 4.62
C GLU A 394 -20.05 -14.97 4.08
N TRP A 395 -21.18 -15.61 3.85
CA TRP A 395 -22.39 -15.00 3.32
C TRP A 395 -23.58 -15.67 3.99
N HIS A 396 -24.29 -14.86 4.75
CA HIS A 396 -25.53 -15.19 5.43
C HIS A 396 -26.65 -14.35 4.82
N GLU A 397 -27.91 -14.69 5.09
CA GLU A 397 -29.07 -13.99 4.52
C GLU A 397 -28.95 -12.46 4.66
N ASN A 398 -28.53 -11.98 5.83
CA ASN A 398 -28.47 -10.54 6.13
C ASN A 398 -27.05 -10.00 6.27
N ARG A 399 -26.00 -10.80 6.06
CA ARG A 399 -24.62 -10.39 6.33
C ARG A 399 -23.62 -10.93 5.32
N ILE A 400 -22.64 -10.11 4.95
CA ILE A 400 -21.47 -10.49 4.16
C ILE A 400 -20.21 -10.21 4.99
N LEU A 401 -19.35 -11.22 5.11
CA LEU A 401 -17.99 -11.08 5.58
C LEU A 401 -17.02 -11.35 4.44
N GLY A 402 -15.93 -10.60 4.39
CA GLY A 402 -14.95 -10.79 3.34
C GLY A 402 -13.63 -10.08 3.58
N ILE A 403 -12.81 -10.12 2.55
CA ILE A 403 -11.50 -9.48 2.49
C ILE A 403 -11.46 -8.63 1.22
N TRP A 404 -11.04 -7.39 1.38
CA TRP A 404 -10.80 -6.49 0.26
C TRP A 404 -9.32 -6.54 -0.14
N TYR A 405 -9.07 -6.77 -1.41
CA TYR A 405 -7.75 -6.72 -2.03
C TYR A 405 -7.71 -5.62 -3.09
N SER A 406 -6.48 -5.17 -3.34
CA SER A 406 -6.10 -4.18 -4.33
C SER A 406 -5.00 -4.77 -5.19
N LYS A 407 -5.10 -4.69 -6.51
CA LYS A 407 -4.02 -5.04 -7.44
C LYS A 407 -2.78 -4.13 -7.26
N THR A 408 -2.95 -2.94 -6.71
CA THR A 408 -1.91 -1.93 -6.50
C THR A 408 -1.40 -1.83 -5.07
N PHE A 409 -1.91 -2.64 -4.13
CA PHE A 409 -1.46 -2.67 -2.73
C PHE A 409 -1.39 -4.08 -2.12
N GLY A 410 -2.26 -5.00 -2.54
CA GLY A 410 -2.45 -6.33 -1.95
C GLY A 410 -3.70 -6.35 -1.05
N ARG A 411 -3.69 -7.17 0.02
CA ARG A 411 -4.77 -7.22 1.00
C ARG A 411 -4.87 -5.89 1.76
N VAL A 412 -6.01 -5.23 1.65
CA VAL A 412 -6.27 -3.94 2.29
C VAL A 412 -6.81 -4.16 3.70
N GLY A 413 -7.77 -5.07 3.82
CA GLY A 413 -8.27 -5.51 5.11
C GLY A 413 -9.61 -6.22 5.02
N THR A 414 -10.42 -6.13 6.07
CA THR A 414 -11.63 -6.95 6.24
C THR A 414 -12.89 -6.16 5.94
N VAL A 415 -13.90 -6.86 5.43
CA VAL A 415 -15.21 -6.29 5.06
C VAL A 415 -16.28 -6.93 5.92
N GLU A 416 -17.12 -6.12 6.54
CA GLU A 416 -18.38 -6.57 7.14
C GLU A 416 -19.53 -5.69 6.65
N LEU A 417 -20.58 -6.33 6.11
CA LEU A 417 -21.74 -5.64 5.57
C LEU A 417 -23.03 -6.31 6.05
N VAL A 418 -24.06 -5.51 6.30
CA VAL A 418 -25.41 -5.94 6.66
C VAL A 418 -26.39 -5.49 5.59
N ARG A 419 -27.39 -6.32 5.30
CA ARG A 419 -28.39 -6.07 4.26
C ARG A 419 -29.32 -4.91 4.65
N ASP A 420 -29.55 -4.00 3.70
CA ASP A 420 -30.55 -2.91 3.69
C ASP A 420 -30.48 -1.87 4.84
N THR A 421 -29.71 -2.12 5.89
CA THR A 421 -29.54 -1.23 7.04
C THR A 421 -28.08 -0.79 7.17
N VAL A 422 -27.85 0.50 7.38
CA VAL A 422 -26.52 1.02 7.71
C VAL A 422 -26.21 0.69 9.17
N PRO A 423 -25.20 -0.14 9.45
CA PRO A 423 -24.86 -0.47 10.82
C PRO A 423 -24.18 0.72 11.51
N ASP A 424 -24.37 0.82 12.81
CA ASP A 424 -23.64 1.78 13.63
C ASP A 424 -22.19 1.32 13.80
N LEU A 425 -21.24 2.24 13.58
CA LEU A 425 -19.85 2.01 13.93
C LEU A 425 -19.57 2.60 15.31
N ASN A 426 -18.80 1.89 16.12
CA ASN A 426 -18.34 2.39 17.41
C ASN A 426 -17.72 3.80 17.26
N ARG A 427 -18.00 4.69 18.21
CA ARG A 427 -17.51 6.08 18.22
C ARG A 427 -15.99 6.17 18.36
N ASP A 428 -15.37 5.16 18.97
CA ASP A 428 -13.92 5.08 19.13
C ASP A 428 -13.22 4.57 17.86
N ALA A 429 -13.97 4.06 16.89
CA ALA A 429 -13.43 3.61 15.61
C ALA A 429 -12.95 4.79 14.77
N ARG A 430 -11.67 4.77 14.38
CA ARG A 430 -11.09 5.78 13.50
C ARG A 430 -11.64 5.62 12.10
N ARG A 431 -12.31 6.66 11.59
CA ARG A 431 -12.83 6.65 10.21
C ARG A 431 -11.78 7.16 9.23
N VAL A 432 -11.90 6.73 7.97
CA VAL A 432 -11.22 7.42 6.86
C VAL A 432 -11.89 8.79 6.71
N PRO A 433 -11.16 9.91 6.86
CA PRO A 433 -11.75 11.24 6.84
C PRO A 433 -12.22 11.64 5.43
N SER A 434 -13.09 12.65 5.36
CA SER A 434 -13.27 13.43 4.14
C SER A 434 -12.00 14.25 3.90
N LEU A 435 -11.63 14.40 2.64
CA LEU A 435 -10.45 15.14 2.23
C LEU A 435 -10.79 16.59 1.87
N SER A 436 -12.03 16.88 1.46
CA SER A 436 -12.43 18.28 1.22
C SER A 436 -12.47 19.06 2.52
N GLY A 437 -11.94 20.28 2.47
CA GLY A 437 -11.91 21.12 3.67
C GLY A 437 -10.97 22.30 3.52
N ALA A 438 -11.06 23.19 4.50
CA ALA A 438 -10.06 24.22 4.73
C ALA A 438 -9.03 23.68 5.72
N TYR A 439 -7.77 23.74 5.34
CA TYR A 439 -6.65 23.32 6.15
C TYR A 439 -5.74 24.53 6.37
N GLU A 440 -5.29 24.71 7.59
CA GLU A 440 -4.49 25.86 7.98
C GLU A 440 -3.28 25.40 8.79
N GLY A 441 -2.09 25.81 8.35
CA GLY A 441 -0.85 25.65 9.08
C GLY A 441 -0.24 27.01 9.44
N PRO A 442 0.92 27.05 10.12
CA PRO A 442 1.53 28.29 10.59
C PRO A 442 1.86 29.28 9.46
N TYR A 443 2.24 28.75 8.28
CA TYR A 443 2.69 29.54 7.13
C TYR A 443 1.79 29.42 5.91
N TRP A 444 0.75 28.58 5.96
CA TRP A 444 -0.03 28.24 4.79
C TRP A 444 -1.50 28.02 5.13
N HIS A 445 -2.34 28.15 4.11
CA HIS A 445 -3.76 27.85 4.11
C HIS A 445 -4.05 27.15 2.79
N PHE A 446 -4.78 26.05 2.76
CA PHE A 446 -5.35 25.54 1.52
C PHE A 446 -6.80 25.10 1.69
N ASN A 447 -7.58 25.27 0.64
CA ASN A 447 -8.92 24.74 0.53
C ASN A 447 -8.89 23.65 -0.52
N LEU A 448 -9.17 22.42 -0.10
CA LEU A 448 -9.25 21.27 -0.98
C LEU A 448 -10.72 20.94 -1.27
N VAL A 449 -11.00 20.63 -2.52
CA VAL A 449 -12.27 20.08 -2.97
C VAL A 449 -11.94 18.77 -3.66
N VAL A 450 -12.54 17.70 -3.16
CA VAL A 450 -12.36 16.36 -3.67
C VAL A 450 -13.65 15.91 -4.34
N MET A 451 -13.51 15.47 -5.58
CA MET A 451 -14.62 14.99 -6.39
C MET A 451 -14.37 13.52 -6.75
N PRO A 452 -15.43 12.70 -6.89
CA PRO A 452 -15.31 11.39 -7.51
C PRO A 452 -14.70 11.55 -8.89
N GLY A 453 -13.54 10.95 -9.16
CA GLY A 453 -13.01 11.00 -10.51
C GLY A 453 -13.77 10.07 -11.44
N THR A 454 -13.58 10.33 -12.74
CA THR A 454 -13.99 9.41 -13.80
C THR A 454 -13.31 8.06 -13.59
N ILE A 455 -14.06 6.95 -13.74
CA ILE A 455 -13.51 5.59 -13.73
C ILE A 455 -12.32 5.56 -14.67
N SER A 456 -11.11 5.36 -14.14
CA SER A 456 -9.93 5.33 -14.98
C SER A 456 -10.00 4.12 -15.93
N THR A 457 -9.54 4.33 -17.16
CA THR A 457 -9.34 3.26 -18.13
C THR A 457 -7.92 2.69 -18.11
N SER A 458 -7.03 3.23 -17.26
CA SER A 458 -5.62 2.83 -17.18
C SER A 458 -5.35 1.90 -16.00
N THR A 459 -4.50 0.91 -16.27
CA THR A 459 -4.02 -0.15 -15.38
C THR A 459 -3.16 0.37 -14.22
N MET A 460 -2.54 1.53 -14.44
CA MET A 460 -1.66 2.21 -13.50
C MET A 460 -2.34 3.36 -12.77
N SER A 461 -3.63 3.60 -13.04
CA SER A 461 -4.37 4.61 -12.30
C SER A 461 -4.66 4.11 -10.91
N PHE A 462 -3.77 4.50 -10.03
CA PHE A 462 -4.06 4.73 -8.64
C PHE A 462 -5.31 5.65 -8.54
N TYR A 463 -6.20 5.36 -7.61
CA TYR A 463 -7.60 5.79 -7.67
C TYR A 463 -7.74 7.30 -7.86
N PRO A 464 -8.43 7.76 -8.92
CA PRO A 464 -8.53 9.18 -9.17
C PRO A 464 -9.68 9.72 -8.34
N LEU A 465 -9.48 9.95 -7.05
CA LEU A 465 -10.14 11.12 -6.49
C LEU A 465 -9.59 12.32 -7.27
N GLN A 466 -10.47 13.18 -7.77
CA GLN A 466 -10.05 14.42 -8.42
C GLN A 466 -9.89 15.48 -7.36
N LEU A 467 -8.65 15.95 -7.19
CA LEU A 467 -8.30 16.97 -6.23
C LEU A 467 -8.18 18.31 -6.95
N ALA A 468 -8.95 19.29 -6.49
CA ALA A 468 -8.86 20.67 -6.94
C ALA A 468 -8.92 21.59 -5.73
N GLY A 469 -8.49 22.83 -5.88
CA GLY A 469 -8.51 23.75 -4.75
C GLY A 469 -7.65 24.97 -4.91
N THR A 470 -7.43 25.63 -3.80
CA THR A 470 -6.58 26.82 -3.72
C THR A 470 -5.65 26.72 -2.52
N ALA A 471 -4.44 27.24 -2.64
CA ALA A 471 -3.51 27.37 -1.53
C ALA A 471 -2.99 28.81 -1.45
N ARG A 472 -2.66 29.25 -0.24
CA ARG A 472 -2.11 30.56 0.07
C ARG A 472 -1.01 30.37 1.10
N ILE A 473 0.06 31.15 0.97
CA ILE A 473 1.09 31.24 2.00
C ILE A 473 0.82 32.52 2.78
N LYS A 474 0.78 32.48 4.11
CA LYS A 474 0.25 33.54 4.97
C LYS A 474 0.97 34.91 4.83
N ASN A 475 2.16 34.93 4.24
CA ASN A 475 2.94 36.13 3.95
C ASN A 475 3.09 36.46 2.45
N ILE A 476 2.41 35.69 1.58
CA ILE A 476 2.37 35.93 0.14
C ILE A 476 0.92 36.14 -0.26
N SER A 477 0.62 37.29 -0.86
CA SER A 477 -0.73 37.58 -1.39
C SER A 477 -1.11 36.71 -2.60
N ALA A 478 -0.22 35.82 -3.06
CA ALA A 478 -0.47 34.94 -4.20
C ALA A 478 -1.40 33.79 -3.79
N LEU A 479 -2.55 33.74 -4.45
CA LEU A 479 -3.41 32.57 -4.45
C LEU A 479 -2.88 31.59 -5.50
N LEU A 480 -2.54 30.38 -5.07
CA LEU A 480 -2.04 29.30 -5.91
C LEU A 480 -3.18 28.32 -6.18
N SER A 481 -3.28 27.81 -7.41
CA SER A 481 -4.29 26.82 -7.77
C SER A 481 -3.75 25.41 -7.56
N ILE A 482 -4.57 24.55 -6.96
CA ILE A 482 -4.33 23.11 -6.91
C ILE A 482 -4.99 22.51 -8.16
N THR A 483 -4.17 22.02 -9.08
CA THR A 483 -4.61 21.60 -10.43
C THR A 483 -4.74 20.08 -10.59
N GLY A 484 -4.32 19.32 -9.58
CA GLY A 484 -4.43 17.86 -9.57
C GLY A 484 -3.77 17.28 -8.32
N GLY A 485 -3.95 15.97 -8.12
CA GLY A 485 -3.37 15.26 -7.00
C GLY A 485 -3.80 13.80 -6.95
N SER A 486 -3.31 13.10 -5.92
CA SER A 486 -3.67 11.72 -5.60
C SER A 486 -3.85 11.59 -4.08
N TYR A 487 -4.69 10.65 -3.67
CA TYR A 487 -4.78 10.26 -2.26
C TYR A 487 -4.63 8.76 -2.12
N ASP A 488 -3.50 8.34 -1.55
CA ASP A 488 -3.24 6.97 -1.18
C ASP A 488 -3.84 6.63 0.16
N PHE A 489 -5.10 6.20 0.11
CA PHE A 489 -5.86 5.80 1.28
C PHE A 489 -5.38 4.49 1.91
N TYR A 490 -4.46 3.76 1.27
CA TYR A 490 -3.87 2.56 1.86
C TYR A 490 -2.74 2.89 2.84
N VAL A 491 -2.12 4.07 2.69
CA VAL A 491 -1.02 4.55 3.54
C VAL A 491 -1.27 5.98 4.08
N ASP A 492 -2.51 6.46 3.96
CA ASP A 492 -2.96 7.82 4.32
C ASP A 492 -2.03 8.94 3.80
N ARG A 493 -1.66 8.88 2.52
CA ARG A 493 -0.83 9.92 1.89
C ARG A 493 -1.56 10.69 0.81
N LEU A 494 -1.68 11.99 1.01
CA LEU A 494 -2.16 12.96 0.05
C LEU A 494 -0.99 13.51 -0.76
N SER A 495 -1.20 13.75 -2.04
CA SER A 495 -0.31 14.58 -2.84
C SER A 495 -1.11 15.48 -3.75
N PHE A 496 -0.63 16.68 -3.99
CA PHE A 496 -1.27 17.59 -4.93
C PHE A 496 -0.28 18.53 -5.59
N ALA A 497 -0.52 18.80 -6.87
CA ALA A 497 0.25 19.73 -7.66
C ALA A 497 -0.12 21.17 -7.32
N LEU A 498 0.90 21.97 -7.06
CA LEU A 498 0.79 23.39 -6.77
C LEU A 498 1.82 24.17 -7.59
N ASP A 499 1.38 24.69 -8.73
CA ASP A 499 2.25 25.30 -9.76
C ASP A 499 3.24 24.26 -10.33
N ASP A 500 4.54 24.45 -10.15
CA ASP A 500 5.64 23.58 -10.62
C ASP A 500 6.11 22.56 -9.57
N ARG A 501 5.32 22.35 -8.51
CA ARG A 501 5.71 21.59 -7.32
C ARG A 501 4.63 20.61 -6.89
N ILE A 502 5.03 19.59 -6.16
CA ILE A 502 4.10 18.68 -5.49
C ILE A 502 4.18 18.91 -3.99
N VAL A 503 3.02 19.12 -3.39
CA VAL A 503 2.84 19.16 -1.93
C VAL A 503 2.38 17.78 -1.51
N ILE A 504 2.94 17.27 -0.42
CA ILE A 504 2.60 15.95 0.13
C ILE A 504 2.00 16.17 1.51
N GLY A 505 0.94 15.44 1.83
CA GLY A 505 0.21 15.56 3.08
C GLY A 505 -0.06 14.20 3.73
N THR A 506 -0.16 14.19 5.06
CA THR A 506 -0.68 13.06 5.83
C THR A 506 -1.79 13.59 6.75
N PRO A 507 -3.03 13.06 6.65
CA PRO A 507 -4.11 13.42 7.56
C PRO A 507 -3.76 13.06 9.01
N GLU A 508 -4.17 13.90 9.94
CA GLU A 508 -4.04 13.65 11.38
C GLU A 508 -5.39 13.26 12.00
N ASP A 509 -5.36 12.51 13.09
CA ASP A 509 -6.58 12.08 13.81
C ASP A 509 -7.38 13.26 14.39
N SER A 510 -6.73 14.42 14.58
CA SER A 510 -7.36 15.69 14.97
C SER A 510 -8.21 16.33 13.85
N GLY A 511 -8.19 15.76 12.63
CA GLY A 511 -8.73 16.39 11.42
C GLY A 511 -7.76 17.38 10.77
N GLY A 512 -6.54 17.51 11.30
CA GLY A 512 -5.45 18.30 10.71
C GLY A 512 -4.77 17.61 9.52
N MET A 513 -3.77 18.28 8.95
CA MET A 513 -2.95 17.76 7.87
C MET A 513 -1.49 18.16 8.08
N LYS A 514 -0.59 17.18 8.15
CA LYS A 514 0.85 17.42 8.13
C LYS A 514 1.32 17.54 6.68
N LEU A 515 1.91 18.69 6.31
CA LEU A 515 2.36 18.94 4.94
C LEU A 515 3.89 18.99 4.80
N PHE A 516 4.40 18.36 3.73
CA PHE A 516 5.64 18.73 3.11
C PHE A 516 5.38 19.68 1.93
N TRP A 517 5.72 20.96 2.11
CA TRP A 517 5.57 22.00 1.08
C TRP A 517 6.92 22.54 0.64
N PRO A 518 7.40 22.25 -0.59
CA PRO A 518 8.62 22.84 -1.15
C PRO A 518 8.55 24.36 -1.32
N GLY A 519 9.24 25.11 -0.46
CA GLY A 519 9.46 26.54 -0.66
C GLY A 519 10.22 26.80 -1.96
N LYS A 520 9.95 27.93 -2.65
CA LYS A 520 10.72 28.28 -3.86
C LYS A 520 12.15 28.72 -3.44
N PRO A 521 13.22 28.31 -4.15
CA PRO A 521 14.60 28.64 -3.78
C PRO A 521 14.90 30.14 -3.67
N SER A 522 14.18 31.00 -4.42
CA SER A 522 14.39 32.46 -4.40
C SER A 522 13.99 33.14 -3.08
N TRP A 523 13.59 32.38 -2.07
CA TRP A 523 12.98 32.89 -0.85
C TRP A 523 13.87 32.82 0.39
N GLY A 524 15.10 32.28 0.28
CA GLY A 524 15.97 32.10 1.45
C GLY A 524 15.25 31.33 2.56
N ILE A 525 14.36 30.39 2.19
CA ILE A 525 13.53 29.68 3.15
C ILE A 525 14.41 28.68 3.88
N GLU A 526 14.48 28.85 5.19
CA GLU A 526 14.98 27.86 6.12
C GLU A 526 14.31 26.52 5.81
N MET A 527 15.13 25.50 5.52
CA MET A 527 14.64 24.14 5.44
C MET A 527 14.03 23.84 6.80
N ALA A 528 12.73 23.54 6.82
CA ALA A 528 12.05 23.19 8.05
C ALA A 528 12.87 22.09 8.73
N SER A 529 13.38 22.40 9.92
CA SER A 529 13.82 21.36 10.85
C SER A 529 12.70 20.32 10.96
N PRO A 530 12.98 19.02 11.10
CA PRO A 530 11.95 18.03 11.44
C PRO A 530 11.08 18.47 12.64
N ARG A 531 11.64 19.30 13.54
CA ARG A 531 10.92 19.93 14.67
C ARG A 531 10.05 21.14 14.32
N LEU A 532 10.26 21.75 13.15
CA LEU A 532 9.50 22.89 12.61
C LEU A 532 8.50 22.49 11.52
N ALA A 533 8.24 21.18 11.33
CA ALA A 533 6.98 20.71 10.75
C ALA A 533 5.85 21.00 11.77
N GLU A 534 5.62 22.29 12.03
CA GLU A 534 4.75 22.81 13.07
C GLU A 534 3.28 22.59 12.71
N TYR A 535 2.57 22.10 13.71
CA TYR A 535 1.20 21.65 13.77
C TYR A 535 0.18 22.60 13.12
N ALA A 536 -0.84 22.00 12.51
CA ALA A 536 -2.10 22.67 12.22
C ALA A 536 -2.99 22.61 13.47
N GLU A 537 -3.28 23.75 14.09
CA GLU A 537 -4.41 23.89 15.01
C GLU A 537 -5.54 24.59 14.27
N THR A 538 -6.57 23.88 13.80
CA THR A 538 -8.00 24.29 13.95
C THR A 538 -9.00 23.29 13.36
N ALA A 539 -10.21 23.36 13.93
CA ALA A 539 -11.30 22.40 13.84
C ALA A 539 -11.74 22.02 12.42
N ALA A 540 -11.86 20.71 12.17
CA ALA A 540 -12.83 20.19 11.23
C ALA A 540 -14.21 20.64 11.67
N GLY A 541 -14.64 21.82 11.21
CA GLY A 541 -15.99 22.31 11.41
C GLY A 541 -16.93 21.32 10.76
N SER A 542 -17.57 20.47 11.56
CA SER A 542 -18.80 19.80 11.15
C SER A 542 -19.71 20.90 10.57
N PRO A 543 -20.33 20.70 9.39
CA PRO A 543 -21.25 21.69 8.87
C PRO A 543 -22.41 21.79 9.86
N GLU A 544 -22.42 22.83 10.69
CA GLU A 544 -23.61 23.16 11.47
C GLU A 544 -24.75 23.38 10.47
N HIS A 545 -25.65 22.40 10.42
CA HIS A 545 -27.00 22.59 9.90
C HIS A 545 -27.71 23.60 10.80
N THR A 546 -27.39 24.88 10.63
CA THR A 546 -28.21 25.98 11.12
C THR A 546 -29.44 26.06 10.21
N GLY A 547 -30.41 25.18 10.49
CA GLY A 547 -31.79 25.31 10.07
C GLY A 547 -32.35 26.60 10.65
N ARG A 548 -32.14 27.70 9.94
CA ARG A 548 -32.70 29.01 10.24
C ARG A 548 -34.20 28.93 9.99
N ARG A 549 -34.96 28.64 11.05
CA ARG A 549 -36.37 29.01 11.14
C ARG A 549 -36.48 30.53 11.00
N SER A 550 -37.11 30.99 9.94
CA SER A 550 -37.77 32.29 9.90
C SER A 550 -39.12 32.14 9.20
N LYS A 551 -40.16 32.26 10.04
CA LYS A 551 -41.57 32.62 9.79
C LYS A 551 -42.24 32.17 8.50
#